data_AF-A0A846XGC8-F1
#
_entry.id   AF-A0A846XGC8-F1
#
_cell.length_a   1.000
_cell.length_b   1.000
_cell.length_c   1.000
_cell.angle_alpha   90.00
_cell.angle_beta   90.00
_cell.angle_gamma   90.00
#
_symmetry.space_group_name_H-M   'P 1'
#
loop_
_entity.id
_entity.type
_entity.pdbx_description
1 polymer ?
#
loop_
_entity_poly.entity_id
_entity_poly.type
_entity_poly.pdbx_seq_one_letter_code
_entity_poly.pdbx_strand_id
1 'polypeptide(L)' 'MSEGETPEVPRRARRRAGDLARVDRVFGEVLPSTTRDEWDDGSSADRDGDDWLRSQVPPHHGDAG' A
#
# COMPACT_ATOMS: atom_id res chain seq x y z
N MET A 1 -47.10 2.28 -13.49
CA MET A 1 -45.83 2.76 -14.07
C MET A 1 -44.78 2.51 -13.01
N SER A 2 -43.79 1.66 -13.31
CA SER A 2 -42.76 1.22 -12.38
C SER A 2 -41.63 2.24 -12.32
N GLU A 3 -41.17 2.60 -11.12
CA GLU A 3 -39.82 3.12 -10.91
C GLU A 3 -39.05 2.05 -10.14
N GLY A 4 -38.06 1.49 -10.83
CA GLY A 4 -37.26 0.37 -10.35
C GLY A 4 -36.44 0.76 -9.12
N GLU A 5 -36.64 0.00 -8.06
CA GLU A 5 -35.81 -0.01 -6.87
C GLU A 5 -34.36 -0.29 -7.28
N THR A 6 -33.51 0.74 -7.25
CA THR A 6 -32.08 0.53 -7.49
C THR A 6 -31.54 -0.31 -6.33
N PRO A 7 -30.97 -1.50 -6.57
CA PRO A 7 -30.48 -2.34 -5.49
C PRO A 7 -29.44 -1.58 -4.68
N GLU A 8 -29.60 -1.56 -3.36
CA GLU A 8 -28.74 -0.83 -2.44
C GLU A 8 -27.34 -1.44 -2.46
N VAL A 9 -26.45 -0.88 -3.30
CA VAL A 9 -25.09 -1.39 -3.44
C VAL A 9 -24.32 -1.13 -2.13
N PRO A 10 -23.76 -2.16 -1.47
CA PRO A 10 -23.09 -2.00 -0.19
C PRO A 10 -21.92 -1.03 -0.30
N ARG A 11 -21.76 -0.16 0.71
CA ARG A 11 -20.76 0.93 0.74
C ARG A 11 -19.33 0.47 0.41
N ARG A 12 -18.97 -0.76 0.77
CA ARG A 12 -17.65 -1.36 0.48
C ARG A 12 -17.43 -1.63 -1.02
N ALA A 13 -18.47 -2.03 -1.73
CA ALA A 13 -18.42 -2.20 -3.18
C ALA A 13 -18.29 -0.85 -3.90
N ARG A 14 -18.99 0.19 -3.42
CA ARG A 14 -18.81 1.57 -3.91
C ARG A 14 -17.39 2.11 -3.69
N ARG A 15 -16.80 1.88 -2.51
CA ARG A 15 -15.39 2.25 -2.24
C ARG A 15 -14.45 1.53 -3.20
N ARG A 16 -14.57 0.21 -3.32
CA ARG A 16 -13.71 -0.59 -4.20
C ARG A 16 -13.83 -0.20 -5.68
N ALA A 17 -15.04 0.11 -6.15
CA ALA A 17 -15.25 0.61 -7.50
C ALA A 17 -14.61 1.99 -7.73
N GLY A 18 -14.70 2.89 -6.74
CA GLY A 18 -14.02 4.19 -6.77
C GLY A 18 -12.49 4.04 -6.74
N ASP A 19 -11.97 3.08 -5.98
CA ASP A 19 -10.54 2.77 -5.91
C ASP A 19 -10.03 2.26 -7.26
N LEU A 20 -10.77 1.37 -7.93
CA LEU A 20 -10.41 0.87 -9.27
C LEU A 20 -10.39 1.97 -10.33
N ALA A 21 -11.39 2.86 -10.35
CA ALA A 21 -11.42 3.97 -11.30
C ALA A 21 -10.27 4.97 -11.07
N ARG A 22 -9.86 5.17 -9.82
CA ARG A 22 -8.71 6.00 -9.47
C ARG A 22 -7.40 5.36 -9.91
N VAL A 23 -7.26 4.04 -9.71
CA VAL A 23 -6.10 3.26 -10.11
C VAL A 23 -5.96 3.27 -11.63
N ASP A 24 -7.03 2.99 -12.38
CA ASP A 24 -7.04 3.03 -13.85
C ASP A 24 -6.65 4.41 -14.41
N ARG A 25 -7.13 5.50 -13.80
CA ARG A 25 -6.72 6.86 -14.21
C ARG A 25 -5.22 7.10 -14.12
N VAL A 26 -4.53 6.45 -13.18
CA VAL A 26 -3.09 6.64 -12.92
C VAL A 26 -2.24 5.62 -13.67
N PHE A 27 -2.67 4.36 -13.69
CA PHE A 27 -1.89 3.22 -14.17
C PHE A 27 -2.43 2.60 -15.46
N GLY A 28 -3.66 2.93 -15.84
CA GLY A 28 -4.40 2.27 -16.91
C GLY A 28 -5.02 0.94 -16.49
N GLU A 29 -5.60 0.24 -17.47
CA GLU A 29 -6.29 -1.03 -17.27
C GLU A 29 -5.33 -2.15 -16.84
N VAL A 30 -4.11 -2.13 -17.40
CA VAL A 30 -3.08 -3.15 -17.17
C VAL A 30 -2.14 -2.67 -16.07
N LEU A 31 -2.11 -3.38 -14.95
CA LEU A 31 -1.22 -3.09 -13.84
C LEU A 31 0.15 -3.75 -14.03
N PRO A 32 1.23 -3.11 -13.56
CA PRO A 32 2.53 -3.76 -13.49
C PRO A 32 2.44 -5.00 -12.58
N SER A 33 3.01 -6.11 -13.03
CA SER A 33 3.16 -7.32 -12.23
C SER A 33 4.51 -7.29 -11.53
N THR A 34 4.52 -7.60 -10.24
CA THR A 34 5.74 -7.86 -9.47
C THR A 34 6.11 -9.33 -9.59
N THR A 35 7.39 -9.62 -9.83
CA THR A 35 7.87 -11.02 -9.87
C THR A 35 8.08 -11.55 -8.46
N ARG A 36 8.15 -12.88 -8.31
CA ARG A 36 8.25 -13.51 -6.98
C ARG A 36 9.55 -13.15 -6.26
N ASP A 37 10.63 -12.89 -6.99
CA ASP A 37 11.94 -12.48 -6.45
C ASP A 37 11.96 -11.05 -5.90
N GLU A 38 11.14 -10.14 -6.44
CA GLU A 38 10.94 -8.79 -5.89
C GLU A 38 10.14 -8.78 -4.58
N TRP A 39 9.51 -9.91 -4.26
CA TRP A 39 8.59 -10.08 -3.14
C TRP A 39 9.23 -10.75 -1.93
N ASP A 40 10.55 -10.94 -1.91
CA ASP A 40 11.28 -11.65 -0.86
C ASP A 40 10.76 -11.28 0.54
N ASP A 41 9.93 -12.16 1.11
CA ASP A 41 9.29 -12.02 2.41
C ASP A 41 10.21 -12.56 3.52
N GLY A 42 11.51 -12.27 3.39
CA GLY A 42 12.46 -12.38 4.49
C GLY A 42 12.10 -11.51 5.70
N SER A 43 10.93 -10.87 5.74
CA SER A 43 10.34 -10.24 6.92
C SER A 43 9.79 -11.27 7.92
N SER A 44 10.58 -12.29 8.26
CA SER A 44 10.74 -12.54 9.70
C SER A 44 11.28 -11.22 10.24
N ALA A 45 10.63 -10.63 11.24
CA ALA A 45 11.09 -9.38 11.83
C ALA A 45 12.50 -9.59 12.41
N ASP A 46 13.52 -9.45 11.55
CA ASP A 46 14.90 -9.64 11.89
C ASP A 46 15.26 -8.49 12.80
N ARG A 47 15.32 -8.81 14.10
CA ARG A 47 15.79 -7.92 15.16
C ARG A 47 17.14 -7.27 14.79
N ASP A 48 17.90 -7.93 13.92
CA ASP A 48 19.19 -7.48 13.39
C ASP A 48 19.08 -6.27 12.43
N GLY A 49 18.01 -6.14 11.63
CA GLY A 49 17.84 -5.00 10.71
C GLY A 49 17.51 -3.69 11.43
N ASP A 50 16.80 -3.84 12.54
CA ASP A 50 16.38 -2.77 13.43
C ASP A 50 17.57 -2.13 14.18
N ASP A 51 18.55 -2.95 14.59
CA ASP A 51 19.78 -2.50 15.25
C ASP A 51 20.75 -1.79 14.30
N TRP A 52 20.86 -2.24 13.06
CA TRP A 52 21.64 -1.54 12.03
C TRP A 52 21.09 -0.14 11.76
N LEU A 53 19.77 0.00 11.66
CA LEU A 53 19.10 1.28 11.40
C LEU A 53 19.29 2.27 12.55
N ARG A 54 19.16 1.82 13.81
CA ARG A 54 19.38 2.65 15.01
C ARG A 54 20.83 3.11 15.17
N SER A 55 21.77 2.36 14.60
CA SER A 55 23.20 2.69 14.62
C SER A 55 23.60 3.75 13.57
N GLN A 56 22.71 4.09 12.63
CA GLN A 56 22.96 5.12 11.61
C GLN A 56 22.68 6.53 12.16
N VAL A 57 23.52 7.04 13.05
CA VAL A 57 23.43 8.42 13.55
C VAL A 57 24.33 9.35 12.71
N PRO A 58 23.77 10.33 11.97
CA PRO A 58 24.57 11.30 11.23
C PRO A 58 25.44 12.17 12.16
N PRO A 59 26.63 12.62 11.73
CA PRO A 59 27.58 13.36 12.57
C PRO A 59 27.07 14.73 13.05
N HIS A 60 26.00 15.25 12.46
CA HIS A 60 25.34 16.49 12.86
C HIS A 60 24.19 16.29 13.84
N HIS A 61 23.89 15.05 14.26
CA HIS A 61 22.93 14.72 15.32
C HIS A 61 23.51 14.94 16.73
N GLY A 62 24.38 15.94 16.85
CA GLY A 62 25.00 16.33 18.11
C GLY A 62 24.10 17.31 18.86
N ASP A 63 23.38 16.78 19.84
CA ASP A 63 23.34 17.42 21.16
C ASP A 63 23.67 16.31 22.16
N ALA A 64 24.98 16.13 22.39
CA ALA A 64 25.48 15.35 23.50
C ALA A 64 25.22 16.18 24.76
N GLY A 65 24.09 15.90 25.41
CA GLY A 65 23.83 16.26 26.81
C GLY A 65 24.34 15.19 27.76
#